data_AF-A0A4R4M901-F1
#
_entry.id   AF-A0A4R4M901-F1
#
_cell.length_a   1.000
_cell.length_b   1.000
_cell.length_c   1.000
_cell.angle_alpha   90.00
_cell.angle_beta   90.00
_cell.angle_gamma   90.00
#
_symmetry.space_group_name_H-M   'P 1'
#
loop_
_entity.id
_entity.type
_entity.pdbx_description
1 polymer ?
#
loop_
_entity_poly.entity_id
_entity_poly.type
_entity_poly.pdbx_seq_one_letter_code
_entity_poly.pdbx_strand_id
1 'polypeptide(L)'
;MRYDTDSGLEIPTWHDTAQERLRLLAEVGLDGTPDAEFDRFAAHVSGTFAAELGSVGQGLYAMVNLFLPEAQTFVGLHNPPGAKPVARTMAPDHGFCPEMLGRTKALVLADVCAKPQFASNPVVDKLGVRTYAGAPLVHEQAGTVLGSVCVVGTSPLPKETRQTCLALIKRHRNALVELLGQRASASGGRHSTGFQGG
;
A
#
# COMPACT_ATOMS: atom_id res chain seq x y z
N MET A 1 -14.75 9.70 17.74
CA MET A 1 -15.47 8.64 16.99
C MET A 1 -16.70 9.28 16.38
N ARG A 2 -16.89 9.16 15.06
CA ARG A 2 -18.14 9.50 14.40
C ARG A 2 -18.89 8.21 14.13
N TYR A 3 -20.13 8.17 14.57
CA TYR A 3 -21.06 7.08 14.28
C TYR A 3 -21.94 7.53 13.14
N ASP A 4 -22.14 6.66 12.17
CA ASP A 4 -23.21 6.83 11.20
C ASP A 4 -24.53 6.63 11.93
N THR A 5 -25.37 7.67 11.97
CA THR A 5 -26.61 7.65 12.76
C THR A 5 -27.67 6.71 12.19
N ASP A 6 -27.52 6.26 10.94
CA ASP A 6 -28.48 5.38 10.27
C ASP A 6 -28.08 3.89 10.34
N SER A 7 -26.78 3.58 10.38
CA SER A 7 -26.25 2.21 10.39
C SER A 7 -25.60 1.79 11.72
N GLY A 8 -25.28 2.74 12.61
CA GLY A 8 -24.61 2.47 13.89
C GLY A 8 -23.17 1.95 13.75
N LEU A 9 -22.64 1.94 12.52
CA LEU A 9 -21.28 1.52 12.24
C LEU A 9 -20.30 2.67 12.51
N GLU A 10 -19.12 2.34 13.03
CA GLU A 10 -18.02 3.30 13.11
C GLU A 10 -17.69 3.77 11.70
N ILE A 11 -17.83 5.07 11.44
CA ILE A 11 -17.28 5.65 10.21
C ILE A 11 -15.77 5.69 10.41
N PRO A 12 -14.98 4.97 9.60
CA PRO A 12 -13.55 5.03 9.73
C PRO A 12 -13.05 6.47 9.56
N THR A 13 -12.24 6.96 10.50
CA THR A 13 -11.76 8.36 10.54
C THR A 13 -10.88 8.74 9.34
N TRP A 14 -10.58 7.80 8.45
CA TRP A 14 -9.83 8.07 7.24
C TRP A 14 -10.63 8.80 6.15
N HIS A 15 -11.96 8.83 6.25
CA HIS A 15 -12.79 9.72 5.41
C HIS A 15 -12.50 11.20 5.70
N ASP A 16 -12.13 11.55 6.93
CA ASP A 16 -11.88 12.95 7.31
C ASP A 16 -10.68 13.57 6.56
N THR A 17 -9.75 12.74 6.07
CA THR A 17 -8.59 13.18 5.28
C THR A 17 -8.71 12.86 3.79
N ALA A 18 -9.87 12.37 3.31
CA ALA A 18 -10.00 11.92 1.93
C ALA A 18 -9.76 13.05 0.91
N GLN A 19 -10.32 14.24 1.13
CA GLN A 19 -10.12 15.39 0.23
C GLN A 19 -8.64 15.83 0.20
N GLU A 20 -8.00 15.95 1.37
CA GLU A 20 -6.59 16.32 1.45
C GLU A 20 -5.69 15.25 0.82
N ARG A 21 -6.00 13.97 1.02
CA ARG A 21 -5.29 12.86 0.37
C ARG A 21 -5.33 12.98 -1.16
N LEU A 22 -6.50 13.24 -1.74
CA LEU A 22 -6.64 13.37 -3.19
C LEU A 22 -5.87 14.58 -3.73
N ARG A 23 -5.90 15.71 -3.00
CA ARG A 23 -5.13 16.91 -3.33
C ARG A 23 -3.63 16.60 -3.37
N LEU A 24 -3.12 15.96 -2.32
CA LEU A 24 -1.71 15.57 -2.21
C LEU A 24 -1.31 14.52 -3.26
N LEU A 25 -2.19 13.56 -3.56
CA LEU A 25 -1.96 12.58 -4.63
C LEU A 25 -1.83 13.28 -5.99
N ALA A 26 -2.68 14.28 -6.28
CA ALA A 26 -2.59 15.06 -7.50
C ALA A 26 -1.28 15.88 -7.57
N GLU A 27 -0.80 16.45 -6.46
CA GLU A 27 0.49 17.18 -6.41
C GLU A 27 1.70 16.30 -6.76
N VAL A 28 1.66 15.03 -6.38
CA VAL A 28 2.73 14.05 -6.70
C VAL A 28 2.50 13.34 -8.04
N GLY A 29 1.46 13.72 -8.80
CA GLY A 29 1.15 13.16 -10.11
C GLY A 29 0.59 11.73 -10.06
N LEU A 30 -0.10 11.37 -8.97
CA LEU A 30 -0.77 10.09 -8.80
C LEU A 30 -2.27 10.25 -8.92
N ASP A 31 -2.86 9.74 -10.00
CA ASP A 31 -4.30 9.78 -10.28
C ASP A 31 -4.97 8.41 -10.12
N GLY A 32 -4.22 7.38 -9.76
CA GLY A 32 -4.70 5.99 -9.68
C GLY A 32 -4.45 5.16 -10.93
N THR A 33 -3.86 5.73 -11.99
CA THR A 33 -3.49 4.95 -13.17
C THR A 33 -2.37 3.96 -12.86
N PRO A 34 -2.40 2.75 -13.45
CA PRO A 34 -1.28 1.81 -13.37
C PRO A 34 0.01 2.42 -13.91
N ASP A 35 1.11 2.24 -13.19
CA ASP A 35 2.42 2.76 -13.58
C ASP A 35 3.46 1.64 -13.62
N ALA A 36 4.13 1.51 -14.77
CA ALA A 36 5.17 0.51 -14.98
C ALA A 36 6.38 0.68 -14.05
N GLU A 37 6.68 1.90 -13.58
CA GLU A 37 7.69 2.14 -12.57
C GLU A 37 7.27 1.56 -11.21
N PHE A 38 6.01 1.73 -10.81
CA PHE A 38 5.50 1.13 -9.57
C PHE A 38 5.33 -0.39 -9.68
N ASP A 39 5.05 -0.93 -10.86
CA ASP A 39 5.08 -2.39 -11.09
C ASP A 39 6.50 -2.95 -10.93
N ARG A 40 7.51 -2.29 -11.50
CA ARG A 40 8.93 -2.65 -11.29
C ARG A 40 9.33 -2.53 -9.83
N PHE A 41 8.87 -1.48 -9.15
CA PHE A 41 9.10 -1.28 -7.72
C PHE A 41 8.49 -2.44 -6.91
N ALA A 42 7.24 -2.79 -7.17
CA ALA A 42 6.57 -3.91 -6.52
C ALA A 42 7.32 -5.24 -6.75
N ALA A 43 7.76 -5.50 -7.99
CA ALA A 43 8.57 -6.68 -8.30
C ALA A 43 9.89 -6.69 -7.52
N HIS A 44 10.56 -5.55 -7.38
CA HIS A 44 11.77 -5.41 -6.60
C HIS A 44 11.53 -5.66 -5.09
N VAL A 45 10.41 -5.18 -4.54
CA VAL A 45 10.01 -5.48 -3.16
C VAL A 45 9.88 -6.99 -2.96
N SER A 46 9.10 -7.68 -3.80
CA SER A 46 8.93 -9.14 -3.70
C SER A 46 10.27 -9.88 -3.85
N GLY A 47 11.10 -9.49 -4.83
CA GLY A 47 12.42 -10.09 -5.04
C GLY A 47 13.37 -9.91 -3.85
N THR A 48 13.33 -8.76 -3.17
CA THR A 48 14.13 -8.52 -1.96
C THR A 48 13.67 -9.42 -0.81
N PHE A 49 12.36 -9.56 -0.60
CA PHE A 49 11.85 -10.46 0.43
C PHE A 49 12.25 -11.92 0.15
N ALA A 50 12.19 -12.36 -1.11
CA ALA A 50 12.66 -13.68 -1.50
C ALA A 50 14.17 -13.88 -1.25
N ALA A 51 14.99 -12.86 -1.54
CA ALA A 51 16.44 -12.94 -1.31
C ALA A 51 16.80 -13.03 0.18
N GLU A 52 16.13 -12.25 1.03
CA GLU A 52 16.45 -12.12 2.46
C GLU A 52 15.83 -13.22 3.31
N LEU A 53 14.67 -13.75 2.92
CA LEU A 53 13.96 -14.80 3.66
C LEU A 53 14.20 -16.19 3.06
N GLY A 54 14.85 -16.29 1.90
CA GLY A 54 15.08 -17.56 1.21
C GLY A 54 13.78 -18.22 0.76
N SER A 55 13.68 -19.54 0.92
CA SER A 55 12.56 -20.35 0.41
C SER A 55 11.19 -19.90 0.93
N VAL A 56 11.10 -19.44 2.18
CA VAL A 56 9.83 -19.00 2.78
C VAL A 56 9.36 -17.64 2.26
N GLY A 57 10.26 -16.81 1.72
CA GLY A 57 9.92 -15.50 1.14
C GLY A 57 9.55 -15.54 -0.35
N GLN A 58 9.53 -16.71 -0.97
CA GLN A 58 9.17 -16.85 -2.38
C GLN A 58 7.65 -16.77 -2.57
N GLY A 59 7.24 -16.43 -3.79
CA GLY A 59 5.82 -16.45 -4.15
C GLY A 59 4.99 -15.35 -3.48
N LEU A 60 5.62 -14.25 -3.04
CA LEU A 60 4.92 -13.13 -2.45
C LEU A 60 4.42 -12.17 -3.55
N TYR A 61 3.15 -11.79 -3.44
CA TYR A 61 2.61 -10.63 -4.14
C TYR A 61 3.18 -9.37 -3.50
N ALA A 62 3.32 -8.32 -4.30
CA ALA A 62 3.67 -6.99 -3.79
C ALA A 62 2.83 -5.93 -4.49
N MET A 63 2.43 -4.91 -3.74
CA MET A 63 1.53 -3.86 -4.24
C MET A 63 1.94 -2.49 -3.72
N VAL A 64 1.81 -1.49 -4.58
CA VAL A 64 1.68 -0.08 -4.22
C VAL A 64 0.20 0.27 -4.34
N ASN A 65 -0.44 0.52 -3.22
CA ASN A 65 -1.87 0.76 -3.11
C ASN A 65 -2.16 2.23 -2.79
N LEU A 66 -3.11 2.82 -3.51
CA LEU A 66 -3.67 4.14 -3.23
C LEU A 66 -5.13 4.01 -2.80
N PHE A 67 -5.57 4.91 -1.93
CA PHE A 67 -6.95 4.97 -1.45
C PHE A 67 -7.70 6.10 -2.15
N LEU A 68 -8.43 5.75 -3.19
CA LEU A 68 -9.31 6.66 -3.94
C LEU A 68 -10.75 6.57 -3.39
N PRO A 69 -11.65 7.52 -3.72
CA PRO A 69 -12.97 7.59 -3.12
C PRO A 69 -13.82 6.34 -3.32
N GLU A 70 -13.70 5.71 -4.49
CA GLU A 70 -14.54 4.59 -4.89
C GLU A 70 -13.87 3.22 -4.68
N ALA A 71 -12.53 3.17 -4.61
CA ALA A 71 -11.79 1.92 -4.55
C ALA A 71 -10.36 2.07 -4.01
N GLN A 72 -9.83 0.96 -3.51
CA GLN A 72 -8.39 0.75 -3.38
C GLN A 72 -7.84 0.43 -4.77
N THR A 73 -6.78 1.13 -5.18
CA THR A 73 -6.20 0.98 -6.51
C THR A 73 -4.72 0.64 -6.42
N PHE A 74 -4.35 -0.49 -7.03
CA PHE A 74 -2.98 -0.99 -7.12
C PHE A 74 -2.29 -0.40 -8.35
N VAL A 75 -1.74 0.81 -8.15
CA VAL A 75 -0.95 1.52 -9.17
C VAL A 75 0.37 0.82 -9.48
N GLY A 76 0.90 0.06 -8.52
CA GLY A 76 1.98 -0.91 -8.73
C GLY A 76 1.54 -2.28 -8.26
N LEU A 77 1.72 -3.31 -9.10
CA LEU A 77 1.33 -4.68 -8.78
C LEU A 77 2.35 -5.68 -9.33
N HIS A 78 2.82 -6.56 -8.45
CA HIS A 78 3.57 -7.76 -8.81
C HIS A 78 2.78 -9.00 -8.44
N ASN A 79 2.49 -9.82 -9.45
CA ASN A 79 1.97 -11.18 -9.27
C ASN A 79 3.15 -12.16 -9.38
N PRO A 80 3.37 -13.04 -8.39
CA PRO A 80 4.44 -14.02 -8.44
C PRO A 80 4.19 -15.06 -9.55
N PRO A 81 5.25 -15.63 -10.16
CA PRO A 81 5.10 -16.64 -11.20
C PRO A 81 4.27 -17.85 -10.74
N GLY A 82 3.34 -18.30 -11.58
CA GLY A 82 2.48 -19.45 -11.30
C GLY A 82 1.31 -19.17 -10.34
N ALA A 83 1.19 -17.95 -9.81
CA ALA A 83 0.11 -17.56 -8.93
C ALA A 83 -1.08 -16.96 -9.72
N LYS A 84 -2.28 -17.02 -9.13
CA LYS A 84 -3.48 -16.46 -9.77
C LYS A 84 -3.38 -14.93 -9.79
N PRO A 85 -3.55 -14.27 -10.96
CA PRO A 85 -3.50 -12.82 -11.02
C PRO A 85 -4.56 -12.17 -10.12
N VAL A 86 -4.16 -11.11 -9.42
CA VAL A 86 -5.05 -10.29 -8.61
C VAL A 86 -5.51 -9.08 -9.44
N ALA A 87 -6.77 -8.68 -9.28
CA ALA A 87 -7.30 -7.46 -9.88
C ALA A 87 -6.59 -6.23 -9.32
N ARG A 88 -6.48 -5.16 -10.12
CA ARG A 88 -5.84 -3.90 -9.68
C ARG A 88 -6.73 -3.03 -8.80
N THR A 89 -8.00 -3.38 -8.62
CA THR A 89 -8.94 -2.63 -7.80
C THR A 89 -9.64 -3.54 -6.80
N MET A 90 -9.89 -3.00 -5.62
CA MET A 90 -10.62 -3.66 -4.55
C MET A 90 -11.52 -2.65 -3.84
N ALA A 91 -12.61 -3.13 -3.23
CA ALA A 91 -13.46 -2.25 -2.44
C ALA A 91 -12.66 -1.61 -1.28
N PRO A 92 -12.92 -0.34 -0.91
CA PRO A 92 -12.18 0.38 0.14
C PRO A 92 -12.10 -0.34 1.48
N ASP A 93 -13.11 -1.14 1.81
CA ASP A 93 -13.28 -1.93 3.04
C ASP A 93 -12.71 -3.35 2.96
N HIS A 94 -12.26 -3.80 1.79
CA HIS A 94 -11.65 -5.12 1.62
C HIS A 94 -10.12 -5.10 1.78
N GLY A 95 -9.56 -6.23 2.21
CA GLY A 95 -8.10 -6.43 2.29
C GLY A 95 -7.46 -5.87 3.56
N PHE A 96 -6.13 -6.01 3.67
CA PHE A 96 -5.35 -5.56 4.83
C PHE A 96 -4.76 -4.15 4.66
N CYS A 97 -4.78 -3.62 3.44
CA CYS A 97 -4.36 -2.26 3.16
C CYS A 97 -5.16 -1.19 3.93
N PRO A 98 -6.50 -1.24 4.08
CA PRO A 98 -7.24 -0.19 4.78
C PRO A 98 -6.88 -0.08 6.27
N GLU A 99 -6.33 -1.13 6.88
CA GLU A 99 -5.71 -1.05 8.20
C GLU A 99 -4.61 0.01 8.28
N MET A 100 -3.95 0.33 7.15
CA MET A 100 -2.88 1.33 7.11
C MET A 100 -3.43 2.76 7.20
N LEU A 101 -4.70 2.99 6.89
CA LEU A 101 -5.30 4.33 6.91
C LEU A 101 -5.44 4.89 8.34
N GLY A 102 -5.62 4.02 9.34
CA GLY A 102 -5.64 4.39 10.75
C GLY A 102 -4.29 4.31 11.45
N ARG A 103 -3.20 4.02 10.72
CA ARG A 103 -1.89 3.70 11.30
C ARG A 103 -0.78 4.56 10.73
N THR A 104 0.10 5.03 11.61
CA THR A 104 1.38 5.66 11.23
C THR A 104 2.54 4.66 11.22
N LYS A 105 2.29 3.40 11.62
CA LYS A 105 3.31 2.36 11.81
C LYS A 105 3.03 1.15 10.94
N ALA A 106 4.10 0.60 10.36
CA ALA A 106 4.07 -0.66 9.62
C ALA A 106 3.47 -1.81 10.44
N LEU A 107 2.82 -2.74 9.74
CA LEU A 107 2.19 -3.92 10.30
C LEU A 107 2.76 -5.17 9.63
N VAL A 108 3.18 -6.13 10.44
CA VAL A 108 3.65 -7.45 9.99
C VAL A 108 2.83 -8.52 10.69
N LEU A 109 2.21 -9.38 9.88
CA LEU A 109 1.42 -10.54 10.26
C LEU A 109 2.07 -11.76 9.59
N ALA A 110 2.78 -12.54 10.40
CA ALA A 110 3.41 -13.79 9.95
C ALA A 110 2.35 -14.86 9.61
N ASP A 111 1.22 -14.83 10.33
CA ASP A 111 -0.01 -15.52 9.94
C ASP A 111 -1.21 -14.61 10.31
N VAL A 112 -2.01 -14.23 9.33
CA VAL A 112 -3.22 -13.40 9.54
C VAL A 112 -4.28 -14.17 10.33
N CYS A 113 -4.35 -15.50 10.16
CA CYS A 113 -5.31 -16.35 10.89
C CYS A 113 -4.99 -16.44 12.39
N ALA A 114 -3.73 -16.17 12.79
CA ALA A 114 -3.32 -16.15 14.19
C ALA A 114 -3.81 -14.90 14.95
N LYS A 115 -4.55 -14.00 14.29
CA LYS A 115 -5.10 -12.78 14.86
C LYS A 115 -6.60 -12.70 14.57
N PRO A 116 -7.47 -12.90 15.58
CA PRO A 116 -8.92 -12.95 15.40
C PRO A 116 -9.50 -11.75 14.64
N GLN A 117 -8.95 -10.56 14.85
CA GLN A 117 -9.38 -9.33 14.16
C GLN A 117 -9.06 -9.30 12.65
N PHE A 118 -8.13 -10.15 12.19
CA PHE A 118 -7.67 -10.20 10.80
C PHE A 118 -8.12 -11.48 10.09
N ALA A 119 -8.49 -12.51 10.85
CA ALA A 119 -8.95 -13.79 10.35
C ALA A 119 -10.32 -13.71 9.65
N SER A 120 -11.17 -12.75 10.01
CA SER A 120 -12.49 -12.54 9.41
C SER A 120 -12.45 -11.71 8.11
N ASN A 121 -11.27 -11.30 7.63
CA ASN A 121 -11.18 -10.49 6.43
C ASN A 121 -11.49 -11.35 5.19
N PRO A 122 -12.44 -10.94 4.31
CA PRO A 122 -12.83 -11.73 3.14
C PRO A 122 -11.68 -12.13 2.20
N VAL A 123 -10.54 -11.43 2.22
CA VAL A 123 -9.37 -11.81 1.42
C VAL A 123 -8.64 -13.05 1.93
N VAL A 124 -8.78 -13.38 3.21
CA VAL A 124 -8.21 -14.60 3.80
C VAL A 124 -8.81 -15.81 3.12
N ASP A 125 -10.14 -15.85 3.00
CA ASP A 125 -10.85 -16.98 2.39
C ASP A 125 -10.85 -16.93 0.85
N LYS A 126 -11.00 -15.74 0.25
CA LYS A 126 -11.13 -15.60 -1.21
C LYS A 126 -9.80 -15.67 -1.96
N LEU A 127 -8.73 -15.15 -1.37
CA LEU A 127 -7.39 -15.08 -1.99
C LEU A 127 -6.39 -16.00 -1.27
N GLY A 128 -6.80 -16.72 -0.23
CA GLY A 128 -5.95 -17.63 0.54
C GLY A 128 -4.85 -16.90 1.30
N VAL A 129 -5.04 -15.62 1.64
CA VAL A 129 -3.99 -14.80 2.25
C VAL A 129 -3.66 -15.32 3.64
N ARG A 130 -2.38 -15.60 3.87
CA ARG A 130 -1.84 -16.06 5.16
C ARG A 130 -0.80 -15.11 5.73
N THR A 131 0.01 -14.48 4.90
CA THR A 131 1.03 -13.52 5.35
C THR A 131 0.72 -12.12 4.85
N TYR A 132 1.00 -11.12 5.67
CA TYR A 132 0.95 -9.71 5.31
C TYR A 132 2.10 -8.93 5.95
N ALA A 133 2.80 -8.12 5.15
CA ALA A 133 3.64 -7.05 5.67
C ALA A 133 3.37 -5.76 4.89
N GLY A 134 2.88 -4.74 5.57
CA GLY A 134 2.51 -3.47 4.95
C GLY A 134 3.00 -2.25 5.74
N ALA A 135 3.23 -1.16 5.02
CA ALA A 135 3.64 0.11 5.60
C ALA A 135 2.91 1.28 4.93
N PRO A 136 2.43 2.27 5.73
CA PRO A 136 1.73 3.42 5.20
C PRO A 136 2.69 4.39 4.49
N LEU A 137 2.24 4.97 3.38
CA LEU A 137 2.90 6.08 2.71
C LEU A 137 2.34 7.37 3.29
N VAL A 138 3.09 8.00 4.19
CA VAL A 138 2.66 9.21 4.89
C VAL A 138 3.29 10.42 4.20
N HIS A 139 2.48 11.40 3.84
CA HIS A 139 2.96 12.72 3.44
C HIS A 139 3.49 13.44 4.69
N GLU A 140 4.80 13.55 4.85
CA GLU A 140 5.43 13.97 6.11
C GLU A 140 4.99 15.36 6.56
N GLN A 141 4.90 16.34 5.65
CA GLN A 141 4.50 17.70 6.02
C GLN A 141 3.03 17.79 6.44
N ALA A 142 2.16 16.95 5.87
CA ALA A 142 0.72 17.00 6.10
C ALA A 142 0.22 15.96 7.12
N GLY A 143 1.08 15.00 7.52
CA GLY A 143 0.70 13.86 8.35
C GLY A 143 -0.35 12.94 7.74
N THR A 144 -0.64 13.08 6.44
CA THR A 144 -1.75 12.38 5.77
C THR A 144 -1.27 11.11 5.09
N VAL A 145 -1.98 9.99 5.30
CA VAL A 145 -1.69 8.72 4.61
C VAL A 145 -2.19 8.81 3.17
N LEU A 146 -1.28 8.71 2.21
CA LEU A 146 -1.54 8.70 0.77
C LEU A 146 -1.94 7.31 0.25
N GLY A 147 -1.32 6.29 0.83
CA GLY A 147 -1.41 4.91 0.34
C GLY A 147 -0.63 3.95 1.22
N SER A 148 -0.29 2.79 0.67
CA SER A 148 0.55 1.80 1.34
C SER A 148 1.40 1.01 0.35
N VAL A 149 2.58 0.59 0.78
CA VAL A 149 3.31 -0.51 0.15
C VAL A 149 3.10 -1.77 0.98
N CYS A 150 2.86 -2.90 0.33
CA CYS A 150 2.71 -4.17 1.05
C CYS A 150 3.18 -5.39 0.25
N VAL A 151 3.49 -6.45 0.99
CA VAL A 151 3.65 -7.82 0.48
C VAL A 151 2.62 -8.74 1.11
N VAL A 152 2.15 -9.70 0.30
CA VAL A 152 1.11 -10.66 0.67
C VAL A 152 1.53 -12.05 0.21
N GLY A 153 1.31 -13.06 1.05
CA GLY A 153 1.60 -14.46 0.72
C GLY A 153 0.47 -15.39 1.11
N THR A 154 0.34 -16.51 0.40
CA THR A 154 -0.68 -17.56 0.69
C THR A 154 -0.19 -18.61 1.70
N SER A 155 1.08 -18.53 2.10
CA SER A 155 1.67 -19.36 3.14
C SER A 155 2.06 -18.49 4.33
N PRO A 156 1.92 -18.98 5.58
CA PRO A 156 2.42 -18.27 6.74
C PRO A 156 3.95 -18.21 6.70
N LEU A 157 4.52 -17.11 7.20
CA LEU A 157 5.95 -16.99 7.43
C LEU A 157 6.33 -17.48 8.83
N PRO A 158 7.54 -18.03 9.02
CA PRO A 158 8.05 -18.34 10.35
C PRO A 158 8.12 -17.08 11.22
N LYS A 159 7.77 -17.19 12.51
CA LYS A 159 7.62 -16.03 13.42
C LYS A 159 8.91 -15.23 13.58
N GLU A 160 10.05 -15.91 13.51
CA GLU A 160 11.40 -15.35 13.55
C GLU A 160 11.69 -14.36 12.41
N THR A 161 11.03 -14.51 11.26
CA THR A 161 11.19 -13.59 10.11
C THR A 161 10.53 -12.23 10.33
N ARG A 162 9.70 -12.07 11.38
CA ARG A 162 8.90 -10.87 11.63
C ARG A 162 9.75 -9.60 11.67
N GLN A 163 10.90 -9.64 12.33
CA GLN A 163 11.76 -8.46 12.45
C GLN A 163 12.40 -8.09 11.12
N THR A 164 12.85 -9.08 10.35
CA THR A 164 13.36 -8.89 8.99
C THR A 164 12.29 -8.31 8.07
N CYS A 165 11.09 -8.88 8.05
CA CYS A 165 9.95 -8.37 7.28
C CYS A 165 9.63 -6.90 7.64
N LEU A 166 9.67 -6.56 8.93
CA LEU A 166 9.43 -5.20 9.41
C LEU A 166 10.50 -4.23 8.92
N ALA A 167 11.77 -4.63 8.95
CA ALA A 167 12.88 -3.82 8.46
C ALA A 167 12.77 -3.59 6.95
N LEU A 168 12.51 -4.66 6.19
CA LEU A 168 12.37 -4.61 4.73
C LEU A 168 11.21 -3.71 4.31
N ILE A 169 10.01 -3.90 4.87
CA ILE A 169 8.85 -3.10 4.45
C ILE A 169 9.01 -1.62 4.80
N LYS A 170 9.68 -1.29 5.92
CA LYS A 170 10.02 0.10 6.26
C LYS A 170 11.03 0.70 5.29
N ARG A 171 12.06 -0.06 4.92
CA ARG A 171 13.07 0.38 3.93
C ARG A 171 12.40 0.68 2.59
N HIS A 172 11.55 -0.23 2.10
CA HIS A 172 10.84 -0.03 0.85
C HIS A 172 9.83 1.12 0.93
N ARG A 173 9.11 1.29 2.05
CA ARG A 173 8.27 2.47 2.26
C ARG A 173 9.07 3.76 2.11
N ASN A 174 10.23 3.87 2.75
CA ASN A 174 11.06 5.09 2.66
C ASN A 174 11.50 5.36 1.22
N ALA A 175 12.00 4.33 0.53
CA ALA A 175 12.41 4.44 -0.87
C ALA A 175 11.25 4.88 -1.78
N LEU A 176 10.02 4.40 -1.52
CA LEU A 176 8.85 4.81 -2.28
C LEU A 176 8.46 6.26 -1.99
N VAL A 177 8.53 6.71 -0.73
CA VAL A 177 8.27 8.12 -0.37
C VAL A 177 9.28 9.04 -1.07
N GLU A 178 10.56 8.66 -1.10
CA GLU A 178 11.60 9.41 -1.82
C GLU A 178 11.31 9.49 -3.33
N LEU A 179 10.90 8.37 -3.94
CA LEU A 179 10.51 8.33 -5.36
C LEU A 179 9.35 9.28 -5.65
N LEU A 180 8.33 9.32 -4.79
CA LEU A 180 7.20 10.24 -4.92
C LEU A 180 7.62 11.71 -4.80
N GLY A 181 8.52 12.03 -3.86
CA GLY A 181 9.08 13.38 -3.70
C GLY A 181 9.87 13.85 -4.94
N GLN A 182 10.61 12.93 -5.58
CA GLN A 182 11.34 13.23 -6.82
C GLN A 182 10.38 13.51 -7.98
N ARG A 183 9.29 12.74 -8.12
CA ARG A 183 8.28 12.96 -9.16
C ARG A 183 7.50 14.27 -8.98
N ALA A 184 7.20 14.63 -7.73
CA ALA A 184 6.58 15.92 -7.41
C ALA A 184 7.49 17.09 -7.82
N SER A 185 8.77 17.02 -7.47
CA SER A 185 9.77 18.04 -7.81
C SER A 185 9.96 18.18 -9.33
N ALA A 186 9.99 17.06 -10.06
CA ALA A 186 10.12 17.05 -11.52
C ALA A 186 8.86 17.58 -12.24
N SER A 187 7.69 17.45 -11.62
CA SER A 187 6.41 17.93 -12.18
C SER A 187 6.17 19.41 -11.87
N GLY A 188 6.59 19.89 -10.70
CA GLY A 188 6.56 21.31 -10.32
C GLY A 188 7.56 22.19 -11.10
N GLY A 189 8.64 21.61 -11.62
CA GLY A 189 9.62 22.33 -12.45
C GLY A 189 9.19 22.61 -13.91
N ARG A 190 8.02 22.10 -14.34
CA ARG A 190 7.50 22.28 -15.72
C ARG A 190 6.48 23.43 -15.88
N HIS A 191 6.35 24.32 -14.89
CA HIS A 191 5.37 25.42 -14.92
C HIS A 191 5.98 26.84 -14.96
N SER A 192 7.25 27.00 -15.33
CA SER A 192 7.93 28.31 -15.35
C SER A 192 8.86 28.51 -16.56
N THR A 193 8.38 28.24 -17.77
CA THR A 193 8.98 28.81 -18.99
C THR A 193 7.92 29.10 -20.05
N GLY A 194 7.46 30.35 -20.10
CA GLY A 194 6.74 30.85 -21.27
C GLY A 194 5.77 31.97 -20.98
N PHE A 195 6.27 33.20 -20.82
CA PHE A 195 5.86 34.35 -21.65
C PHE A 195 6.64 35.61 -21.22
N GLN A 196 7.67 35.97 -21.98
CA GLN A 196 8.09 37.37 -22.17
C GLN A 196 9.04 37.43 -23.36
N GLY A 197 8.56 37.98 -24.47
CA GLY A 197 9.37 38.30 -25.63
C GLY A 197 8.51 38.71 -26.81
N GLY A 198 8.53 40.00 -27.15
CA GLY A 198 8.02 40.57 -28.40
C GLY A 198 6.98 41.65 -28.19
#